data_AF-A0A1I5FTS6-F1
#
_entry.id   AF-A0A1I5FTS6-F1
#
_cell.length_a   1.000
_cell.length_b   1.000
_cell.length_c   1.000
_cell.angle_alpha   90.00
_cell.angle_beta   90.00
_cell.angle_gamma   90.00
#
_symmetry.space_group_name_H-M   'P 1'
#
loop_
_entity.id
_entity.type
_entity.pdbx_description
1 polymer ?
#
loop_
_entity_poly.entity_id
_entity_poly.type
_entity_poly.pdbx_seq_one_letter_code
_entity_poly.pdbx_strand_id
1 'polypeptide(L)'
;MRFSVKGFSWFAFVFLVFWAFGMTTGLASSACRNGLSTPLKTARACAISLTGLKLIRVVENQKPSDGLLYLSAVIARWQNGNTKGAEKYLVLAYDRGRLSRHDITLVSGHRVPEGLFDVMARIEQPDVPAPLSEMWWNVVQERDPAFIHEVGG
;
A
#
# COMPACT_ATOMS: atom_id res chain seq x y z
N MET A 1 23.63 -33.95 23.64
CA MET A 1 23.12 -32.57 23.85
C MET A 1 21.72 -32.65 24.47
N ARG A 2 21.56 -32.27 25.75
CA ARG A 2 20.23 -32.17 26.39
C ARG A 2 19.65 -30.80 26.03
N PHE A 3 18.75 -30.74 25.04
CA PHE A 3 17.98 -29.54 24.77
C PHE A 3 17.13 -29.22 26.01
N SER A 4 17.35 -28.06 26.62
CA SER A 4 16.53 -27.59 27.74
C SER A 4 15.11 -27.37 27.25
N VAL A 5 14.17 -28.20 27.69
CA VAL A 5 12.75 -28.15 27.33
C VAL A 5 12.16 -26.76 27.56
N LYS A 6 12.67 -26.02 28.57
CA LYS A 6 12.29 -24.64 28.86
C LYS A 6 12.74 -23.65 27.77
N GLY A 7 13.96 -23.82 27.24
CA GLY A 7 14.48 -22.99 26.16
C GLY A 7 13.76 -23.25 24.83
N PHE A 8 13.45 -24.51 24.55
CA PHE A 8 12.67 -24.89 23.37
C PHE A 8 11.22 -24.39 23.44
N SER A 9 10.57 -24.48 24.61
CA SER A 9 9.21 -23.97 24.82
C SER A 9 9.12 -22.45 24.70
N TRP A 10 10.10 -21.71 25.25
CA TRP A 10 10.17 -20.26 25.08
C TRP A 10 10.43 -19.85 23.63
N PHE A 11 11.35 -20.52 22.95
CA PHE A 11 11.59 -20.30 21.51
C PHE A 11 10.34 -20.57 20.68
N ALA A 12 9.64 -21.69 20.93
CA ALA A 12 8.40 -22.03 20.23
C ALA A 12 7.30 -21.00 20.47
N PHE A 13 7.17 -20.47 21.70
CA PHE A 13 6.20 -19.43 22.03
C PHE A 13 6.51 -18.12 21.28
N VAL A 14 7.76 -17.64 21.35
CA VAL A 14 8.18 -16.44 20.62
C VAL A 14 8.01 -16.63 19.12
N PHE A 15 8.42 -17.77 18.58
CA PHE A 15 8.25 -18.11 17.17
C PHE A 15 6.78 -18.13 16.75
N LEU A 16 5.89 -18.76 17.52
CA LEU A 16 4.45 -18.81 17.22
C LEU A 16 3.81 -17.42 17.22
N VAL A 17 4.19 -16.56 18.17
CA VAL A 17 3.69 -15.17 18.22
C VAL A 17 4.16 -14.39 16.99
N PHE A 18 5.46 -14.46 16.67
CA PHE A 18 6.01 -13.79 15.49
C PHE A 18 5.43 -14.35 14.18
N TRP A 19 5.26 -15.66 14.09
CA TRP A 19 4.72 -16.33 12.90
C TRP A 19 3.25 -15.98 12.68
N ALA A 20 2.42 -16.04 13.74
CA ALA A 20 1.02 -15.63 13.66
C ALA A 20 0.88 -14.15 13.30
N PHE A 21 1.75 -13.29 13.83
CA PHE A 21 1.79 -11.87 13.45
C PHE A 21 2.15 -11.67 11.97
N GLY A 22 3.15 -12.39 11.47
CA GLY A 22 3.54 -12.36 10.05
C GLY A 22 2.40 -12.82 9.12
N MET A 23 1.73 -13.92 9.45
CA MET A 23 0.60 -14.44 8.66
C MET A 23 -0.59 -13.48 8.68
N THR A 24 -0.95 -12.94 9.84
CA THR A 24 -2.10 -12.02 9.98
C THR A 24 -1.85 -10.71 9.25
N THR A 25 -0.65 -10.14 9.31
CA THR A 25 -0.28 -8.92 8.58
C THR A 25 -0.21 -9.15 7.06
N GLY A 26 0.28 -10.31 6.62
CA GLY A 26 0.27 -10.70 5.21
C GLY A 26 -1.15 -10.87 4.64
N LEU A 27 -2.01 -11.60 5.36
CA LEU A 27 -3.42 -11.77 4.99
C LEU A 27 -4.18 -10.44 4.99
N ALA A 28 -3.94 -9.59 6.00
CA ALA A 28 -4.55 -8.27 6.07
C ALA A 28 -4.10 -7.36 4.91
N SER A 29 -2.86 -7.48 4.45
CA SER A 29 -2.32 -6.69 3.34
C SER A 29 -2.97 -7.09 2.02
N SER A 30 -3.14 -8.40 1.79
CA SER A 30 -3.88 -8.93 0.65
C SER A 30 -5.35 -8.48 0.68
N ALA A 31 -6.00 -8.60 1.85
CA ALA A 31 -7.40 -8.21 2.00
C ALA A 31 -7.63 -6.69 1.90
N CYS A 32 -6.61 -5.88 2.25
CA CYS A 32 -6.62 -4.44 2.03
C CYS A 32 -6.54 -4.10 0.53
N ARG A 33 -5.63 -4.75 -0.22
CA ARG A 33 -5.43 -4.49 -1.66
C ARG A 33 -6.60 -4.95 -2.51
N ASN A 34 -7.10 -6.15 -2.25
CA ASN A 34 -8.16 -6.78 -3.03
C ASN A 34 -9.57 -6.33 -2.62
N GLY A 35 -9.71 -5.68 -1.46
CA GLY A 35 -10.99 -5.33 -0.88
C GLY A 35 -11.69 -6.54 -0.23
N LEU A 36 -12.37 -6.30 0.89
CA LEU A 36 -13.33 -7.23 1.48
C LEU A 36 -14.76 -6.85 1.12
N SER A 37 -15.69 -7.75 1.44
CA SER A 37 -17.13 -7.58 1.22
C SER A 37 -17.76 -6.32 1.83
N THR A 38 -17.12 -5.65 2.80
CA THR A 38 -17.56 -4.35 3.30
C THR A 38 -16.41 -3.37 3.45
N PRO A 39 -16.62 -2.07 3.12
CA PRO A 39 -15.57 -1.05 3.17
C PRO A 39 -15.01 -0.85 4.58
N LEU A 40 -15.84 -1.02 5.62
CA LEU A 40 -15.42 -0.99 7.02
C LEU A 40 -14.42 -2.11 7.36
N LYS A 41 -14.64 -3.32 6.85
CA LYS A 41 -13.72 -4.45 7.07
C LYS A 41 -12.41 -4.24 6.30
N THR A 42 -12.49 -3.74 5.07
CA THR A 42 -11.32 -3.35 4.27
C THR A 42 -10.50 -2.27 4.98
N ALA A 43 -11.14 -1.22 5.51
CA ALA A 43 -10.46 -0.16 6.24
C ALA A 43 -9.74 -0.68 7.50
N ARG A 44 -10.34 -1.63 8.23
CA ARG A 44 -9.70 -2.27 9.38
C ARG A 44 -8.52 -3.15 8.95
N ALA A 45 -8.66 -3.94 7.90
CA ALA A 45 -7.57 -4.74 7.34
C ALA A 45 -6.40 -3.85 6.89
N CYS A 46 -6.68 -2.73 6.22
CA CYS A 46 -5.68 -1.73 5.85
C CYS A 46 -5.02 -1.08 7.07
N ALA A 47 -5.78 -0.75 8.13
CA ALA A 47 -5.21 -0.19 9.35
C ALA A 47 -4.28 -1.18 10.07
N ILE A 48 -4.66 -2.46 10.15
CA ILE A 48 -3.83 -3.52 10.73
C ILE A 48 -2.55 -3.69 9.91
N SER A 49 -2.66 -3.70 8.58
CA SER A 49 -1.52 -3.84 7.67
C SER A 49 -0.55 -2.67 7.77
N LEU A 50 -1.05 -1.43 7.80
CA LEU A 50 -0.25 -0.23 8.00
C LEU A 50 0.45 -0.21 9.37
N THR A 51 -0.22 -0.72 10.40
CA THR A 51 0.35 -0.83 11.76
C THR A 51 1.43 -1.92 11.79
N GLY A 52 1.20 -3.06 11.14
CA GLY A 52 2.21 -4.10 10.94
C GLY A 52 3.44 -3.58 10.19
N LEU A 53 3.23 -2.83 9.10
CA LEU A 53 4.29 -2.14 8.37
C LEU A 53 5.08 -1.19 9.27
N LYS A 54 4.42 -0.42 10.13
CA LYS A 54 5.11 0.46 11.09
C LYS A 54 5.94 -0.28 12.13
N LEU A 55 5.51 -1.46 12.57
CA LEU A 55 6.24 -2.27 13.55
C LEU A 55 7.44 -2.99 12.91
N ILE A 56 7.29 -3.47 11.67
CA ILE A 56 8.37 -4.15 10.92
C ILE A 56 9.36 -3.14 10.31
N ARG A 57 8.97 -1.87 10.17
CA ARG A 57 9.80 -0.75 9.66
C ARG A 57 11.09 -0.47 10.43
N VAL A 58 11.28 -1.06 11.61
CA VAL A 58 12.56 -0.96 12.33
C VAL A 58 13.67 -1.71 11.57
N VAL A 59 13.33 -2.63 10.64
CA VAL A 59 14.29 -3.56 10.03
C VAL A 59 14.34 -3.50 8.48
N GLU A 60 13.30 -3.04 7.78
CA GLU A 60 13.21 -3.21 6.32
C GLU A 60 13.15 -1.89 5.51
N ASN A 61 13.96 -1.83 4.43
CA ASN A 61 13.90 -0.77 3.42
C ASN A 61 12.52 -0.73 2.77
N GLN A 62 11.93 0.46 2.70
CA GLN A 62 10.55 0.67 2.27
C GLN A 62 10.34 0.18 0.83
N LYS A 63 9.29 -0.65 0.60
CA LYS A 63 9.07 -1.34 -0.68
C LYS A 63 8.20 -0.50 -1.61
N PRO A 64 8.44 -0.50 -2.93
CA PRO A 64 7.59 0.22 -3.89
C PRO A 64 6.15 -0.31 -3.89
N SER A 65 5.95 -1.59 -3.59
CA SER A 65 4.63 -2.21 -3.40
C SER A 65 3.80 -1.61 -2.25
N ASP A 66 4.42 -0.83 -1.36
CA ASP A 66 3.70 -0.14 -0.29
C ASP A 66 2.82 0.99 -0.86
N GLY A 67 3.12 1.48 -2.07
CA GLY A 67 2.33 2.51 -2.75
C GLY A 67 0.87 2.08 -2.95
N LEU A 68 0.66 0.87 -3.49
CA LEU A 68 -0.66 0.26 -3.61
C LEU A 68 -1.38 0.12 -2.26
N LEU A 69 -0.64 -0.25 -1.21
CA LEU A 69 -1.23 -0.44 0.12
C LEU A 69 -1.72 0.89 0.72
N TYR A 70 -0.98 1.98 0.50
CA TYR A 70 -1.40 3.33 0.88
C TYR A 70 -2.61 3.80 0.08
N LEU A 71 -2.64 3.53 -1.23
CA LEU A 71 -3.79 3.85 -2.08
C LEU A 71 -5.05 3.09 -1.65
N SER A 72 -4.96 1.76 -1.49
CA SER A 72 -6.10 0.95 -1.04
C SER A 72 -6.59 1.36 0.35
N ALA A 73 -5.68 1.77 1.24
CA ALA A 73 -6.05 2.29 2.55
C ALA A 73 -6.84 3.60 2.47
N VAL A 74 -6.48 4.53 1.57
CA VAL A 74 -7.25 5.78 1.42
C VAL A 74 -8.60 5.53 0.75
N ILE A 75 -8.67 4.67 -0.27
CA ILE A 75 -9.94 4.27 -0.90
C ILE A 75 -10.90 3.69 0.15
N ALA A 76 -10.43 2.72 0.95
CA ALA A 76 -11.26 2.07 1.96
C ALA A 76 -11.72 3.05 3.06
N ARG A 77 -10.86 4.00 3.46
CA ARG A 77 -11.24 5.03 4.45
C ARG A 77 -12.26 6.01 3.87
N TRP A 78 -12.09 6.39 2.61
CA TRP A 78 -13.01 7.27 1.90
C TRP A 78 -14.40 6.65 1.76
N GLN A 79 -14.47 5.39 1.31
CA GLN A 79 -15.72 4.63 1.22
C GLN A 79 -16.40 4.43 2.59
N ASN A 80 -15.63 4.49 3.68
CA ASN A 80 -16.14 4.45 5.05
C ASN A 80 -16.43 5.85 5.64
N GLY A 81 -16.50 6.90 4.82
CA GLY A 81 -16.83 8.27 5.24
C GLY A 81 -15.69 9.00 5.97
N ASN A 82 -14.48 8.45 6.02
CA ASN A 82 -13.32 9.09 6.62
C ASN A 82 -12.35 9.60 5.55
N THR A 83 -12.56 10.85 5.13
CA THR A 83 -11.74 11.52 4.11
C THR A 83 -10.51 12.24 4.70
N LYS A 84 -10.36 12.27 6.03
CA LYS A 84 -9.29 13.01 6.69
C LYS A 84 -7.91 12.46 6.33
N GLY A 85 -7.06 13.34 5.82
CA GLY A 85 -5.68 13.03 5.47
C GLY A 85 -5.54 12.20 4.19
N ALA A 86 -6.57 12.12 3.35
CA ALA A 86 -6.54 11.39 2.09
C ALA A 86 -5.35 11.80 1.20
N GLU A 87 -5.14 13.10 1.04
CA GLU A 87 -4.01 13.68 0.32
C GLU A 87 -2.66 13.16 0.81
N LYS A 88 -2.44 13.11 2.13
CA LYS A 88 -1.20 12.57 2.72
C LYS A 88 -0.99 11.10 2.33
N TYR A 89 -2.06 10.30 2.24
CA TYR A 89 -1.97 8.92 1.80
C TYR A 89 -1.67 8.81 0.31
N LEU A 90 -2.26 9.67 -0.52
CA LEU A 90 -1.99 9.74 -1.96
C LEU A 90 -0.53 10.15 -2.23
N VAL A 91 -0.03 11.15 -1.52
CA VAL A 91 1.39 11.56 -1.56
C VAL A 91 2.31 10.39 -1.20
N LEU A 92 2.00 9.67 -0.13
CA LEU A 92 2.76 8.48 0.25
C LEU A 92 2.65 7.36 -0.80
N ALA A 93 1.50 7.20 -1.45
CA ALA A 93 1.33 6.23 -2.53
C ALA A 93 2.23 6.57 -3.73
N TYR A 94 2.24 7.84 -4.14
CA TYR A 94 3.09 8.37 -5.20
C TYR A 94 4.58 8.18 -4.89
N ASP A 95 5.02 8.68 -3.74
CA ASP A 95 6.42 8.65 -3.32
C ASP A 95 6.97 7.22 -3.22
N ARG A 96 6.09 6.23 -2.94
CA ARG A 96 6.48 4.81 -2.89
C ARG A 96 6.46 4.15 -4.27
N GLY A 97 5.41 4.39 -5.07
CA GLY A 97 5.32 3.84 -6.41
C GLY A 97 6.52 4.22 -7.28
N ARG A 98 6.98 5.48 -7.16
CA ARG A 98 8.15 6.00 -7.90
C ARG A 98 9.49 5.34 -7.50
N LEU A 99 9.56 4.64 -6.37
CA LEU A 99 10.77 3.91 -5.95
C LEU A 99 10.91 2.52 -6.60
N SER A 100 10.01 2.16 -7.53
CA SER A 100 10.14 0.91 -8.28
C SER A 100 11.48 0.89 -9.03
N ARG A 101 12.14 -0.27 -9.03
CA ARG A 101 13.39 -0.49 -9.77
C ARG A 101 13.15 -0.91 -11.22
N HIS A 102 11.92 -1.32 -11.53
CA HIS A 102 11.51 -1.72 -12.86
C HIS A 102 10.58 -0.65 -13.42
N ASP A 103 10.76 -0.37 -14.70
CA ASP A 103 9.95 0.56 -15.47
C ASP A 103 9.11 -0.20 -16.48
N ILE A 104 7.89 0.27 -16.68
CA ILE A 104 7.01 -0.13 -17.77
C ILE A 104 7.07 0.97 -18.83
N THR A 105 7.14 0.56 -20.10
CA THR A 105 7.05 1.50 -21.21
C THR A 105 5.59 1.62 -21.65
N LEU A 106 5.04 2.83 -21.56
CA LEU A 106 3.70 3.13 -22.05
C LEU A 106 3.66 3.07 -23.59
N VAL A 107 2.45 3.02 -24.15
CA VAL A 107 2.25 3.08 -25.61
C VAL A 107 2.82 4.39 -26.20
N SER A 108 2.86 5.46 -25.41
CA SER A 108 3.51 6.74 -25.77
C SER A 108 5.04 6.68 -25.85
N GLY A 109 5.67 5.55 -25.47
CA GLY A 109 7.12 5.39 -25.40
C GLY A 109 7.74 5.93 -24.10
N HIS A 110 6.95 6.59 -23.25
CA HIS A 110 7.39 7.08 -21.94
C HIS A 110 7.58 5.93 -20.94
N ARG A 111 8.61 6.01 -20.10
CA ARG A 111 8.92 5.01 -19.08
C ARG A 111 8.39 5.45 -17.73
N VAL A 112 7.52 4.62 -17.16
CA VAL A 112 6.93 4.85 -15.84
C VAL A 112 7.40 3.76 -14.89
N PRO A 113 7.81 4.08 -13.66
CA PRO A 113 8.10 3.06 -12.65
C PRO A 113 6.89 2.13 -12.47
N GLU A 114 7.10 0.81 -12.55
CA GLU A 114 6.03 -0.21 -12.49
C GLU A 114 5.11 -0.02 -11.28
N GLY A 115 5.69 0.22 -10.10
CA GLY A 115 4.92 0.46 -8.88
C GLY A 115 4.10 1.76 -8.91
N LEU A 116 4.49 2.76 -9.70
CA LEU A 116 3.69 3.97 -9.91
C LEU A 116 2.55 3.69 -10.90
N PHE A 117 2.84 2.96 -11.97
CA PHE A 117 1.84 2.52 -12.93
C PHE A 117 0.73 1.70 -12.27
N ASP A 118 1.07 0.76 -11.38
CA ASP A 118 0.09 -0.03 -10.64
C ASP A 118 -0.85 0.84 -9.78
N VAL A 119 -0.31 1.88 -9.14
CA VAL A 119 -1.08 2.82 -8.33
C VAL A 119 -2.03 3.63 -9.21
N MET A 120 -1.57 4.10 -10.37
CA MET A 120 -2.41 4.79 -11.36
C MET A 120 -3.51 3.87 -11.89
N ALA A 121 -3.17 2.65 -12.29
CA ALA A 121 -4.14 1.68 -12.79
C ALA A 121 -5.21 1.34 -11.73
N ARG A 122 -4.84 1.33 -10.44
CA ARG A 122 -5.80 1.07 -9.35
C ARG A 122 -6.72 2.26 -9.09
N ILE A 123 -6.24 3.50 -9.19
CA ILE A 123 -7.06 4.69 -8.86
C ILE A 123 -8.12 5.00 -9.93
N GLU A 124 -7.87 4.59 -11.17
CA GLU A 124 -8.82 4.73 -12.29
C GLU A 124 -9.90 3.62 -12.31
N GLN A 125 -9.93 2.73 -11.32
CA GLN A 125 -10.96 1.68 -11.24
C GLN A 125 -12.33 2.27 -10.86
N PRO A 126 -13.44 1.70 -11.37
CA PRO A 126 -14.78 2.26 -11.19
C PRO A 126 -15.30 2.25 -9.74
N ASP A 127 -14.69 1.45 -8.85
CA ASP A 127 -15.01 1.42 -7.42
C ASP A 127 -14.35 2.58 -6.63
N VAL A 128 -13.49 3.36 -7.27
CA VAL A 128 -12.79 4.49 -6.67
C VAL A 128 -13.65 5.76 -6.77
N PRO A 129 -13.86 6.50 -5.67
CA PRO A 129 -14.59 7.76 -5.71
C PRO A 129 -13.91 8.79 -6.63
N ALA A 130 -14.65 9.39 -7.56
CA ALA A 130 -14.13 10.40 -8.49
C ALA A 130 -13.32 11.54 -7.82
N PRO A 131 -13.74 12.11 -6.67
CA PRO A 131 -12.93 13.13 -5.99
C PRO A 131 -11.55 12.63 -5.54
N LEU A 132 -11.40 11.33 -5.31
CA LEU A 132 -10.11 10.73 -4.93
C LEU A 132 -9.16 10.63 -6.13
N SER A 133 -9.70 10.32 -7.32
CA SER A 133 -8.93 10.36 -8.57
C SER A 133 -8.50 11.78 -8.92
N GLU A 134 -9.39 12.78 -8.79
CA GLU A 134 -9.03 14.19 -9.02
C GLU A 134 -7.90 14.66 -8.10
N MET A 135 -7.98 14.37 -6.80
CA MET A 135 -6.90 14.71 -5.86
C MET A 135 -5.58 14.03 -6.19
N TRP A 136 -5.61 12.80 -6.70
CA TRP A 136 -4.40 12.12 -7.13
C TRP A 136 -3.72 12.85 -8.28
N TRP A 137 -4.48 13.25 -9.29
CA TRP A 137 -3.93 14.01 -10.41
C TRP A 137 -3.39 15.37 -9.97
N ASN A 138 -3.99 16.02 -8.96
CA ASN A 138 -3.41 17.21 -8.34
C ASN A 138 -2.06 16.91 -7.67
N VAL A 139 -1.96 15.80 -6.90
CA VAL A 139 -0.69 15.38 -6.29
C VAL A 139 0.37 15.09 -7.35
N VAL A 140 0.00 14.41 -8.44
CA VAL A 140 0.92 14.13 -9.56
C VAL A 140 1.38 15.45 -10.20
N GLN A 141 0.46 16.39 -10.44
CA GLN A 141 0.77 17.69 -11.05
C GLN A 141 1.75 18.51 -10.22
N GLU A 142 1.58 18.53 -8.90
CA GLU A 142 2.46 19.24 -7.99
C GLU A 142 3.84 18.58 -7.88
N ARG A 143 3.89 17.25 -7.93
CA ARG A 143 5.12 16.47 -7.72
C ARG A 143 5.97 16.34 -8.99
N ASP A 144 5.31 16.19 -10.12
CA ASP A 144 5.93 15.94 -11.42
C ASP A 144 5.06 16.51 -12.55
N PRO A 145 5.12 17.82 -12.80
CA PRO A 145 4.30 18.45 -13.84
C PRO A 145 4.68 17.97 -15.25
N ALA A 146 5.92 17.55 -15.48
CA ALA A 146 6.36 17.01 -16.76
C ALA A 146 5.67 15.69 -17.08
N PHE A 147 5.47 14.83 -16.08
CA PHE A 147 4.78 13.56 -16.22
C PHE A 147 3.36 13.70 -16.80
N ILE A 148 2.61 14.73 -16.43
CA ILE A 148 1.24 14.96 -16.94
C ILE A 148 1.24 15.26 -18.44
N HIS A 149 2.22 16.03 -18.91
CA HIS A 149 2.35 16.36 -20.33
C HIS A 149 2.73 15.15 -21.18
N GLU A 150 3.40 14.16 -20.59
CA GLU A 150 3.90 12.97 -21.30
C GLU A 150 2.93 11.79 -21.29
N VAL A 151 1.97 11.77 -20.35
CA VAL A 151 0.96 10.70 -20.20
C VAL A 151 -0.43 11.12 -20.71
N GLY A 152 -0.74 12.43 -20.73
CA GLY A 152 -2.04 12.97 -21.14
C GLY A 152 -2.11 13.52 -22.58
N GLY A 153 -1.08 13.29 -23.40
CA GLY A 153 -0.98 13.74 -24.80
C GLY A 153 -1.45 12.71 -25.83
#